data_AF-A0A5J5THI1-F1
#
_entry.id   AF-A0A5J5THI1-F1
#
_cell.length_a   1.000
_cell.length_b   1.000
_cell.length_c   1.000
_cell.angle_alpha   90.00
_cell.angle_beta   90.00
_cell.angle_gamma   90.00
#
_symmetry.space_group_name_H-M   'P 1'
#
loop_
_entity.id
_entity.type
_entity.pdbx_description
1 polymer ?
#
loop_
_entity_poly.entity_id
_entity_poly.type
_entity_poly.pdbx_seq_one_letter_code
_entity_poly.pdbx_strand_id
1 'polypeptide(L)'
;MKSYFENYESLHDSSFEDFMAHQLSSSLCQGIPDNWNVGVRLSVRELSLIGEGSHRHLSSSIRLQIGAASIPKLPAHLCEVIVIQRLPLGVFADPFELQNPHKHKAFRDIAVFGDTNLELPSFQSNRSAVEFHIDAGSNILFMQNNGTEFNLLLPLHARYQPLDESGYSVVEIGEPDMLMRCSVEGKQHKQSCLFMSPPNEKTKSTSATVAWKIPAGMKAHAGFVSVITFVTALLSTLSIVYASMFWSGTKVSKT
;
A
#
# COMPACT_ATOMS: atom_id res chain seq x y z
N MET A 1 -3.84 -20.40 7.29
CA MET A 1 -3.22 -20.10 5.98
C MET A 1 -2.24 -18.97 6.22
N LYS A 2 -0.97 -19.17 5.86
CA LYS A 2 0.09 -18.19 6.06
C LYS A 2 0.05 -17.15 4.94
N SER A 3 0.28 -15.86 5.23
CA SER A 3 0.34 -14.81 4.19
C SER A 3 1.49 -15.10 3.20
N TYR A 4 1.43 -14.59 1.96
CA TYR A 4 2.51 -14.72 0.97
C TYR A 4 3.87 -14.43 1.58
N PHE A 5 3.96 -13.34 2.33
CA PHE A 5 5.21 -12.85 2.89
C PHE A 5 5.65 -13.55 4.18
N GLU A 6 4.87 -14.49 4.72
CA GLU A 6 5.42 -15.46 5.69
C GLU A 6 6.37 -16.46 5.03
N ASN A 7 6.28 -16.62 3.70
CA ASN A 7 7.09 -17.56 2.92
C ASN A 7 8.09 -16.87 1.97
N TYR A 8 7.97 -15.55 1.74
CA TYR A 8 8.82 -14.80 0.83
C TYR A 8 9.29 -13.48 1.46
N GLU A 9 10.62 -13.24 1.50
CA GLU A 9 11.21 -12.02 2.06
C GLU A 9 11.08 -10.78 1.15
N SER A 10 10.77 -10.96 -0.14
CA SER A 10 10.68 -9.85 -1.11
C SER A 10 9.55 -10.02 -2.11
N LEU A 11 9.02 -8.90 -2.61
CA LEU A 11 7.97 -8.84 -3.61
C LEU A 11 8.59 -8.85 -5.01
N HIS A 12 8.64 -10.02 -5.64
CA HIS A 12 8.96 -10.14 -7.06
C HIS A 12 7.67 -10.42 -7.84
N ASP A 13 7.45 -9.67 -8.93
CA ASP A 13 6.18 -9.74 -9.67
C ASP A 13 5.89 -11.17 -10.15
N SER A 14 6.89 -11.87 -10.69
CA SER A 14 6.70 -13.24 -11.17
C SER A 14 6.33 -14.22 -10.05
N SER A 15 7.00 -14.14 -8.89
CA SER A 15 6.71 -15.03 -7.76
C SER A 15 5.39 -14.67 -7.08
N PHE A 16 4.98 -13.41 -7.12
CA PHE A 16 3.68 -12.96 -6.63
C PHE A 16 2.56 -13.42 -7.55
N GLU A 17 2.70 -13.23 -8.87
CA GLU A 17 1.74 -13.75 -9.85
C GLU A 17 1.67 -15.28 -9.81
N ASP A 18 2.81 -15.96 -9.66
CA ASP A 18 2.85 -17.41 -9.44
C ASP A 18 2.17 -17.78 -8.13
N PHE A 19 2.41 -17.08 -7.03
CA PHE A 19 1.71 -17.33 -5.77
C PHE A 19 0.22 -17.09 -5.90
N MET A 20 -0.20 -16.00 -6.54
CA MET A 20 -1.60 -15.71 -6.81
C MET A 20 -2.19 -16.86 -7.64
N ALA A 21 -1.54 -17.29 -8.72
CA ALA A 21 -1.96 -18.42 -9.54
C ALA A 21 -2.04 -19.74 -8.74
N HIS A 22 -1.06 -20.03 -7.89
CA HIS A 22 -1.00 -21.25 -7.06
C HIS A 22 -2.01 -21.21 -5.90
N GLN A 23 -2.25 -20.05 -5.30
CA GLN A 23 -3.28 -19.84 -4.29
C GLN A 23 -4.67 -20.01 -4.88
N LEU A 24 -4.89 -19.43 -6.06
CA LEU A 24 -6.10 -19.59 -6.84
C LEU A 24 -6.32 -21.07 -7.20
N SER A 25 -5.27 -21.81 -7.58
CA SER A 25 -5.37 -23.25 -7.88
C SER A 25 -5.53 -24.13 -6.64
N SER A 26 -4.91 -23.76 -5.52
CA SER A 26 -4.88 -24.54 -4.27
C SER A 26 -6.16 -24.41 -3.44
N SER A 27 -6.98 -23.39 -3.68
CA SER A 27 -8.15 -23.04 -2.86
C SER A 27 -9.47 -22.99 -3.64
N LEU A 28 -9.43 -23.34 -4.93
CA LEU A 28 -10.62 -23.76 -5.69
C LEU A 28 -11.25 -24.92 -4.94
N CYS A 29 -12.44 -24.68 -4.41
CA CYS A 29 -13.07 -25.56 -3.44
C CYS A 29 -13.21 -26.97 -4.01
N GLN A 30 -12.42 -27.91 -3.48
CA GLN A 30 -12.53 -29.32 -3.84
C GLN A 30 -13.91 -29.83 -3.40
N GLY A 31 -14.78 -30.12 -4.39
CA GLY A 31 -16.16 -30.58 -4.16
C GLY A 31 -17.27 -29.65 -4.65
N ILE A 32 -16.93 -28.53 -5.29
CA ILE A 32 -17.90 -27.60 -5.86
C ILE A 32 -17.90 -27.74 -7.40
N PRO A 33 -19.03 -28.07 -8.04
CA PRO A 33 -19.07 -28.28 -9.49
C PRO A 33 -18.73 -26.98 -10.24
N ASP A 34 -18.04 -27.12 -11.38
CA ASP A 34 -17.51 -26.06 -12.28
C ASP A 34 -18.53 -25.01 -12.77
N ASN A 35 -19.79 -25.08 -12.32
CA ASN A 35 -20.90 -24.18 -12.62
C ASN A 35 -21.14 -23.11 -11.51
N TRP A 36 -20.32 -23.05 -10.46
CA TRP A 36 -20.41 -21.95 -9.48
C TRP A 36 -19.69 -20.70 -9.96
N ASN A 37 -20.24 -20.06 -10.99
CA ASN A 37 -20.08 -18.62 -11.20
C ASN A 37 -20.83 -17.89 -10.07
N VAL A 38 -20.28 -17.92 -8.85
CA VAL A 38 -20.75 -17.06 -7.76
C VAL A 38 -20.62 -15.64 -8.29
N GLY A 39 -21.74 -14.93 -8.42
CA GLY A 39 -21.80 -13.58 -8.99
C GLY A 39 -21.20 -12.53 -8.06
N VAL A 40 -20.01 -12.79 -7.53
CA VAL A 40 -19.22 -11.84 -6.75
C VAL A 40 -18.49 -10.95 -7.73
N ARG A 41 -18.75 -9.66 -7.64
CA ARG A 41 -18.06 -8.64 -8.42
C ARG A 41 -17.39 -7.67 -7.45
N LEU A 42 -16.07 -7.67 -7.49
CA LEU A 42 -15.21 -6.69 -6.82
C LEU A 42 -14.76 -5.68 -7.87
N SER A 43 -14.95 -4.40 -7.61
CA SER A 43 -14.53 -3.34 -8.52
C SER A 43 -14.01 -2.14 -7.75
N VAL A 44 -12.87 -1.59 -8.18
CA VAL A 44 -12.40 -0.27 -7.75
C VAL A 44 -13.28 0.78 -8.45
N ARG A 45 -13.81 1.72 -7.68
CA ARG A 45 -14.64 2.83 -8.16
C ARG A 45 -13.85 4.10 -8.33
N GLU A 46 -12.95 4.35 -7.39
CA GLU A 46 -12.12 5.54 -7.37
C GLU A 46 -10.77 5.17 -6.76
N LEU A 47 -9.71 5.65 -7.38
CA LEU A 47 -8.35 5.62 -6.86
C LEU A 47 -7.79 7.03 -6.97
N SER A 48 -7.39 7.63 -5.85
CA SER A 48 -6.89 9.01 -5.82
C SER A 48 -5.82 9.21 -4.75
N LEU A 49 -4.94 10.20 -4.97
CA LEU A 49 -3.94 10.62 -4.00
C LEU A 49 -4.37 11.94 -3.35
N ILE A 50 -4.37 11.95 -2.02
CA ILE A 50 -4.77 13.09 -1.19
C ILE A 50 -3.54 13.65 -0.49
N GLY A 51 -3.40 14.98 -0.50
CA GLY A 51 -2.30 15.70 0.12
C GLY A 51 -1.20 16.14 -0.86
N GLU A 52 -0.14 16.73 -0.32
CA GLU A 52 0.97 17.33 -1.08
C GLU A 52 2.33 16.86 -0.54
N GLY A 53 3.38 17.02 -1.36
CA GLY A 53 4.74 16.64 -0.97
C GLY A 53 5.02 15.14 -1.04
N SER A 54 5.94 14.68 -0.17
CA SER A 54 6.44 13.31 -0.08
C SER A 54 5.64 12.40 0.86
N HIS A 55 4.75 12.94 1.68
CA HIS A 55 3.79 12.17 2.47
C HIS A 55 2.38 12.43 1.95
N ARG A 56 1.70 11.38 1.48
CA ARG A 56 0.35 11.46 0.91
C ARG A 56 -0.50 10.30 1.37
N HIS A 57 -1.81 10.40 1.17
CA HIS A 57 -2.72 9.30 1.43
C HIS A 57 -3.30 8.79 0.12
N LEU A 58 -3.20 7.48 -0.12
CA LEU A 58 -3.89 6.81 -1.22
C LEU A 58 -5.31 6.46 -0.76
N SER A 59 -6.29 7.04 -1.43
CA SER A 59 -7.71 6.76 -1.23
C SER A 59 -8.19 5.78 -2.29
N SER A 60 -8.69 4.63 -1.87
CA SER A 60 -9.27 3.61 -2.75
C SER A 60 -10.70 3.31 -2.32
N SER A 61 -11.66 3.54 -3.20
CA SER A 61 -13.06 3.18 -2.99
C SER A 61 -13.36 1.88 -3.72
N ILE A 62 -13.66 0.83 -2.97
CA ILE A 62 -13.90 -0.52 -3.47
C ILE A 62 -15.36 -0.87 -3.29
N ARG A 63 -16.01 -1.34 -4.35
CA ARG A 63 -17.38 -1.81 -4.32
C ARG A 63 -17.45 -3.32 -4.47
N LEU A 64 -18.08 -3.96 -3.49
CA LEU A 64 -18.42 -5.37 -3.49
C LEU A 64 -19.90 -5.55 -3.83
N GLN A 65 -20.18 -6.40 -4.81
CA GLN A 65 -21.54 -6.81 -5.19
C GLN A 65 -21.62 -8.33 -5.20
N ILE A 66 -22.67 -8.89 -4.61
CA ILE A 66 -22.93 -10.33 -4.61
C ILE A 66 -24.29 -10.55 -5.25
N GLY A 67 -24.32 -11.34 -6.33
CA GLY A 67 -25.57 -11.68 -7.02
C GLY A 67 -26.57 -12.37 -6.10
N ALA A 68 -27.86 -12.05 -6.24
CA ALA A 68 -28.93 -12.58 -5.40
C ALA A 68 -29.01 -14.12 -5.39
N ALA A 69 -28.61 -14.80 -6.48
CA ALA A 69 -28.61 -16.25 -6.59
C ALA A 69 -27.46 -16.95 -5.82
N SER A 70 -26.44 -16.20 -5.38
CA SER A 70 -25.26 -16.72 -4.68
C SER A 70 -25.36 -16.69 -3.15
N ILE A 71 -26.20 -15.83 -2.59
CA ILE A 71 -26.31 -15.57 -1.14
C ILE A 71 -26.76 -16.79 -0.31
N PRO A 72 -27.80 -17.58 -0.68
CA PRO A 72 -28.22 -18.71 0.14
C PRO A 72 -27.21 -19.88 0.16
N LYS A 73 -26.10 -19.77 -0.58
CA LYS A 73 -25.04 -20.78 -0.68
C LYS A 73 -23.73 -20.36 0.00
N LEU A 74 -23.62 -19.10 0.43
CA LEU A 74 -22.44 -18.57 1.12
C LEU A 74 -22.70 -18.57 2.63
N PRO A 75 -21.81 -19.15 3.45
CA PRO A 75 -21.90 -19.03 4.89
C PRO A 75 -21.81 -17.56 5.29
N ALA A 76 -22.92 -17.00 5.76
CA ALA A 76 -23.06 -15.57 6.00
C ALA A 76 -22.08 -15.02 7.05
N HIS A 77 -21.46 -15.85 7.89
CA HIS A 77 -20.73 -15.38 9.08
C HIS A 77 -19.21 -15.40 8.96
N LEU A 78 -18.64 -15.84 7.83
CA LEU A 78 -17.20 -16.13 7.74
C LEU A 78 -16.57 -15.74 6.39
N CYS A 79 -17.08 -14.69 5.76
CA CYS A 79 -16.47 -14.14 4.56
C CYS A 79 -15.64 -12.89 4.85
N GLU A 80 -14.53 -12.77 4.15
CA GLU A 80 -13.52 -11.74 4.30
C GLU A 80 -13.05 -11.30 2.92
N VAL A 81 -12.90 -10.00 2.73
CA VAL A 81 -12.28 -9.45 1.52
C VAL A 81 -10.83 -9.13 1.85
N ILE A 82 -9.92 -9.61 1.02
CA ILE A 82 -8.50 -9.36 1.11
C ILE A 82 -8.15 -8.40 -0.04
N VAL A 83 -7.56 -7.26 0.30
CA VAL A 83 -7.13 -6.23 -0.66
C VAL A 83 -5.62 -6.09 -0.57
N ILE A 84 -4.91 -6.27 -1.67
CA ILE A 84 -3.45 -6.18 -1.75
C ILE A 84 -3.08 -4.98 -2.61
N GLN A 85 -2.56 -3.93 -1.98
CA GLN A 85 -2.04 -2.76 -2.68
C GLN A 85 -0.54 -2.92 -2.90
N ARG A 86 -0.13 -3.09 -4.16
CA ARG A 86 1.28 -3.04 -4.56
C ARG A 86 1.76 -1.60 -4.62
N LEU A 87 2.95 -1.34 -4.08
CA LEU A 87 3.57 -0.01 -4.09
C LEU A 87 4.79 0.03 -5.02
N PRO A 88 4.97 1.11 -5.80
CA PRO A 88 6.11 1.25 -6.69
C PRO A 88 7.42 1.45 -5.91
N LEU A 89 8.55 1.31 -6.60
CA LEU A 89 9.87 1.56 -6.02
C LEU A 89 9.98 3.00 -5.49
N GLY A 90 10.64 3.16 -4.36
CA GLY A 90 10.76 4.47 -3.70
C GLY A 90 9.49 4.95 -3.01
N VAL A 91 8.43 4.13 -2.94
CA VAL A 91 7.21 4.42 -2.15
C VAL A 91 6.97 3.29 -1.17
N PHE A 92 6.58 3.64 0.05
CA PHE A 92 6.23 2.68 1.08
C PHE A 92 5.14 3.22 2.00
N ALA A 93 4.47 2.32 2.72
CA ALA A 93 3.56 2.69 3.80
C ALA A 93 4.25 2.48 5.15
N ASP A 94 4.09 3.42 6.07
CA ASP A 94 4.63 3.30 7.42
C ASP A 94 3.76 2.35 8.25
N PRO A 95 4.29 1.19 8.73
CA PRO A 95 3.55 0.29 9.60
C PRO A 95 3.06 0.94 10.89
N PHE A 96 3.79 1.92 11.44
CA PHE A 96 3.40 2.58 12.69
C PHE A 96 2.18 3.48 12.52
N GLU A 97 2.02 4.13 11.35
CA GLU A 97 0.83 4.92 11.06
C GLU A 97 -0.41 4.03 10.88
N LEU A 98 -0.24 2.85 10.29
CA LEU A 98 -1.30 1.88 10.05
C LEU A 98 -1.77 1.15 11.31
N GLN A 99 -0.91 1.07 12.34
CA GLN A 99 -1.28 0.48 13.64
C GLN A 99 -2.25 1.34 14.45
N ASN A 100 -2.57 2.57 14.01
CA ASN A 100 -3.47 3.45 14.74
C ASN A 100 -4.93 2.95 14.67
N PRO A 101 -5.48 2.37 15.76
CA PRO A 101 -6.79 1.71 15.72
C PRO A 101 -7.94 2.69 15.47
N HIS A 102 -7.74 3.98 15.79
CA HIS A 102 -8.76 5.00 15.61
C HIS A 102 -9.00 5.36 14.14
N LYS A 103 -7.97 5.25 13.30
CA LYS A 103 -8.05 5.53 11.85
C LYS A 103 -8.60 4.32 11.05
N HIS A 104 -8.51 3.12 11.61
CA HIS A 104 -8.66 1.86 10.88
C HIS A 104 -9.73 0.90 11.44
N LYS A 105 -10.74 1.43 12.16
CA LYS A 105 -11.79 0.64 12.85
C LYS A 105 -12.59 -0.34 11.96
N ALA A 106 -12.59 -0.15 10.65
CA ALA A 106 -13.33 -1.00 9.70
C ALA A 106 -12.54 -2.23 9.24
N PHE A 107 -11.25 -2.32 9.55
CA PHE A 107 -10.37 -3.40 9.12
C PHE A 107 -10.19 -4.42 10.24
N ARG A 108 -10.22 -5.70 9.87
CA ARG A 108 -9.97 -6.80 10.79
C ARG A 108 -8.47 -6.96 11.04
N ASP A 109 -7.67 -6.82 10.00
CA ASP A 109 -6.22 -6.88 10.07
C ASP A 109 -5.58 -6.07 8.93
N ILE A 110 -4.36 -5.58 9.15
CA ILE A 110 -3.57 -4.85 8.17
C ILE A 110 -2.13 -5.30 8.30
N ALA A 111 -1.54 -5.75 7.20
CA ALA A 111 -0.16 -6.18 7.14
C ALA A 111 0.61 -5.36 6.10
N VAL A 112 1.81 -4.91 6.46
CA VAL A 112 2.74 -4.23 5.56
C VAL A 112 3.89 -5.18 5.28
N PHE A 113 4.26 -5.28 4.02
CA PHE A 113 5.28 -6.20 3.55
C PHE A 113 6.32 -5.51 2.67
N GLY A 114 7.53 -6.09 2.66
CA GLY A 114 8.66 -5.56 1.92
C GLY A 114 9.37 -4.44 2.68
N ASP A 115 9.97 -3.53 1.93
CA ASP A 115 10.88 -2.52 2.48
C ASP A 115 10.12 -1.30 3.04
N THR A 116 10.26 -1.09 4.35
CA THR A 116 9.65 0.03 5.09
C THR A 116 10.69 0.99 5.68
N ASN A 117 11.97 0.84 5.31
CA ASN A 117 13.02 1.71 5.81
C ASN A 117 12.93 3.12 5.21
N LEU A 118 12.52 4.09 6.03
CA LEU A 118 12.40 5.50 5.68
C LEU A 118 13.73 6.12 5.20
N GLU A 119 14.86 5.65 5.73
CA GLU A 119 16.18 6.25 5.48
C GLU A 119 16.84 5.76 4.19
N LEU A 120 16.33 4.68 3.59
CA LEU A 120 16.89 4.16 2.34
C LEU A 120 16.48 5.04 1.16
N PRO A 121 17.42 5.42 0.27
CA PRO A 121 17.07 6.13 -0.95
C PRO A 121 16.32 5.21 -1.93
N SER A 122 15.56 5.81 -2.85
CA SER A 122 14.73 5.07 -3.82
C SER A 122 15.53 4.03 -4.65
N PHE A 123 16.75 4.35 -5.07
CA PHE A 123 17.59 3.46 -5.89
C PHE A 123 18.16 2.24 -5.13
N GLN A 124 18.07 2.23 -3.80
CA GLN A 124 18.42 1.08 -2.95
C GLN A 124 17.20 0.44 -2.30
N SER A 125 16.01 0.97 -2.58
CA SER A 125 14.76 0.46 -2.01
C SER A 125 14.27 -0.76 -2.77
N ASN A 126 13.68 -1.71 -2.04
CA ASN A 126 12.87 -2.77 -2.63
C ASN A 126 11.39 -2.37 -2.65
N ARG A 127 10.58 -3.12 -3.41
CA ARG A 127 9.14 -2.91 -3.43
C ARG A 127 8.50 -3.28 -2.11
N SER A 128 7.37 -2.63 -1.82
CA SER A 128 6.52 -2.94 -0.68
C SER A 128 5.08 -3.17 -1.13
N ALA A 129 4.29 -3.82 -0.28
CA ALA A 129 2.86 -3.97 -0.47
C ALA A 129 2.14 -3.94 0.86
N VAL A 130 0.85 -3.60 0.81
CA VAL A 130 -0.01 -3.55 1.99
C VAL A 130 -1.22 -4.43 1.74
N GLU A 131 -1.46 -5.36 2.65
CA GLU A 131 -2.60 -6.28 2.63
C GLU A 131 -3.60 -5.87 3.70
N PHE A 132 -4.84 -5.66 3.30
CA PHE A 132 -5.96 -5.33 4.17
C PHE A 132 -6.93 -6.50 4.22
N HIS A 133 -7.36 -6.85 5.44
CA HIS A 133 -8.39 -7.86 5.69
C HIS A 133 -9.66 -7.16 6.17
N ILE A 134 -10.74 -7.30 5.42
CA ILE A 134 -12.03 -6.63 5.66
C ILE A 134 -13.07 -7.70 5.97
N ASP A 135 -13.76 -7.60 7.11
CA ASP A 135 -14.89 -8.49 7.40
C ASP A 135 -16.07 -8.15 6.48
N ALA A 136 -16.46 -9.11 5.65
CA ALA A 136 -17.61 -9.00 4.77
C ALA A 136 -18.83 -9.78 5.30
N GLY A 137 -18.63 -10.69 6.26
CA GLY A 137 -19.65 -11.63 6.75
C GLY A 137 -20.84 -10.93 7.40
N SER A 138 -20.58 -9.98 8.30
CA SER A 138 -21.63 -9.29 9.05
C SER A 138 -22.67 -8.54 8.18
N ASN A 139 -22.35 -8.21 6.92
CA ASN A 139 -23.19 -7.41 6.03
C ASN A 139 -23.63 -8.10 4.72
N ILE A 140 -23.46 -9.43 4.57
CA ILE A 140 -23.79 -10.15 3.33
C ILE A 140 -25.25 -9.95 2.88
N LEU A 141 -26.19 -9.81 3.81
CA LEU A 141 -27.60 -9.54 3.50
C LEU A 141 -27.83 -8.13 2.91
N PHE A 142 -27.02 -7.14 3.30
CA PHE A 142 -27.07 -5.78 2.75
C PHE A 142 -26.46 -5.68 1.34
N MET A 143 -25.62 -6.64 0.96
CA MET A 143 -24.94 -6.69 -0.35
C MET A 143 -25.87 -7.07 -1.52
N GLN A 144 -27.13 -7.44 -1.24
CA GLN A 144 -28.11 -7.97 -2.20
C GLN A 144 -28.62 -6.96 -3.23
N ASN A 145 -28.70 -5.66 -2.89
CA ASN A 145 -29.38 -4.66 -3.73
C ASN A 145 -28.55 -3.43 -4.11
N ASN A 146 -27.68 -2.93 -3.22
CA ASN A 146 -26.92 -1.69 -3.47
C ASN A 146 -25.40 -1.91 -3.58
N GLY A 147 -24.90 -3.10 -3.28
CA GLY A 147 -23.48 -3.35 -3.05
C GLY A 147 -22.97 -2.64 -1.79
N THR A 148 -21.85 -3.09 -1.25
CA THR A 148 -21.18 -2.44 -0.13
C THR A 148 -19.93 -1.73 -0.64
N GLU A 149 -19.74 -0.49 -0.19
CA GLU A 149 -18.56 0.31 -0.51
C GLU A 149 -17.64 0.36 0.71
N PHE A 150 -16.36 0.09 0.46
CA PHE A 150 -15.29 0.16 1.42
C PHE A 150 -14.33 1.26 0.97
N ASN A 151 -14.05 2.22 1.84
CA ASN A 151 -13.08 3.27 1.57
C ASN A 151 -11.81 2.95 2.35
N LEU A 152 -10.71 2.78 1.62
CA LEU A 152 -9.38 2.52 2.17
C LEU A 152 -8.57 3.80 2.07
N LEU A 153 -7.95 4.18 3.18
CA LEU A 153 -7.04 5.31 3.22
C LEU A 153 -5.68 4.81 3.70
N LEU A 154 -4.71 4.81 2.80
CA LEU A 154 -3.37 4.28 3.04
C LEU A 154 -2.36 5.43 3.09
N PRO A 155 -1.72 5.72 4.24
CA PRO A 155 -0.61 6.66 4.30
C PRO A 155 0.59 6.13 3.52
N LEU A 156 1.12 6.94 2.63
CA LEU A 156 2.25 6.66 1.77
C LEU A 156 3.35 7.69 1.95
N HIS A 157 4.58 7.20 1.97
CA HIS A 157 5.80 7.98 2.04
C HIS A 157 6.65 7.73 0.80
N ALA A 158 7.09 8.81 0.17
CA ALA A 158 8.02 8.81 -0.92
C ALA A 158 9.45 8.98 -0.38
N ARG A 159 10.33 8.07 -0.76
CA ARG A 159 11.78 8.14 -0.50
C ARG A 159 12.44 9.17 -1.40
N TYR A 160 13.66 9.55 -1.04
CA TYR A 160 14.48 10.44 -1.86
C TYR A 160 14.65 9.86 -3.27
N GLN A 161 14.14 10.60 -4.25
CA GLN A 161 14.19 10.29 -5.66
C GLN A 161 15.49 10.82 -6.27
N PRO A 162 16.02 10.18 -7.33
CA PRO A 162 17.18 10.71 -8.05
C PRO A 162 16.84 12.08 -8.68
N LEU A 163 17.85 12.94 -8.78
CA LEU A 163 17.71 14.26 -9.41
C LEU A 163 17.24 14.13 -10.86
N ASP A 164 16.26 14.94 -11.23
CA ASP A 164 15.71 14.99 -12.58
C ASP A 164 15.83 16.41 -13.17
N GLU A 165 15.71 16.53 -14.49
CA GLU A 165 15.72 17.84 -15.16
C GLU A 165 14.49 18.68 -14.81
N SER A 166 13.32 18.05 -14.67
CA SER A 166 12.07 18.71 -14.30
C SER A 166 12.01 19.11 -12.82
N GLY A 167 12.91 18.57 -12.00
CA GLY A 167 12.89 18.70 -10.55
C GLY A 167 11.90 17.76 -9.84
N TYR A 168 11.17 16.93 -10.58
CA TYR A 168 10.22 15.96 -10.07
C TYR A 168 10.49 14.56 -10.62
N SER A 169 10.23 13.54 -9.80
CA SER A 169 10.13 12.14 -10.23
C SER A 169 8.64 11.75 -10.23
N VAL A 170 8.21 11.02 -11.25
CA VAL A 170 6.82 10.56 -11.36
C VAL A 170 6.78 9.06 -11.11
N VAL A 171 5.97 8.66 -10.13
CA VAL A 171 5.67 7.24 -9.88
C VAL A 171 4.19 6.98 -10.11
N GLU A 172 3.87 5.84 -10.69
CA GLU A 172 2.50 5.44 -10.96
C GLU A 172 2.09 4.35 -9.97
N ILE A 173 0.93 4.54 -9.36
CA ILE A 173 0.32 3.57 -8.45
C ILE A 173 -0.89 2.96 -9.17
N GLY A 174 -0.89 1.63 -9.29
CA GLY A 174 -1.99 0.88 -9.90
C GLY A 174 -3.08 0.52 -8.92
N GLU A 175 -4.17 -0.02 -9.46
CA GLU A 175 -5.27 -0.57 -8.69
C GLU A 175 -4.80 -1.74 -7.80
N PRO A 176 -5.43 -1.94 -6.62
CA PRO A 176 -5.14 -3.07 -5.77
C PRO A 176 -5.69 -4.39 -6.33
N ASP A 177 -5.00 -5.47 -6.03
CA ASP A 177 -5.48 -6.84 -6.28
C ASP A 177 -6.49 -7.22 -5.18
N MET A 178 -7.63 -7.80 -5.55
CA MET A 178 -8.73 -8.08 -4.61
C MET A 178 -9.16 -9.53 -4.66
N LEU A 179 -9.33 -10.13 -3.48
CA LEU A 179 -9.76 -11.51 -3.29
C LEU A 179 -10.88 -11.56 -2.25
N MET A 180 -11.76 -12.55 -2.33
CA MET A 180 -12.75 -12.83 -1.30
C MET A 180 -12.56 -14.24 -0.77
N ARG A 181 -12.39 -14.37 0.55
CA ARG A 181 -12.24 -15.62 1.28
C ARG A 181 -13.51 -15.91 2.05
N CYS A 182 -14.13 -17.08 1.86
CA CYS A 182 -15.24 -17.53 2.70
C CYS A 182 -14.92 -18.89 3.28
N SER A 183 -15.03 -19.05 4.59
CA SER A 183 -14.91 -20.39 5.20
C SER A 183 -16.27 -21.08 5.31
N VAL A 184 -16.31 -22.35 4.92
CA VAL A 184 -17.49 -23.21 5.03
C VAL A 184 -17.26 -24.15 6.21
N GLU A 185 -18.13 -24.10 7.22
CA GLU A 185 -18.13 -25.08 8.31
C GLU A 185 -18.70 -26.42 7.80
N GLY A 186 -17.82 -27.28 7.31
CA GLY A 186 -18.10 -28.69 7.01
C GLY A 186 -17.67 -29.61 8.15
N LYS A 187 -18.40 -30.71 8.36
CA LYS A 187 -18.29 -31.65 9.50
C LYS A 187 -16.93 -32.32 9.74
N GLN A 188 -15.91 -32.13 8.90
CA GLN A 188 -14.58 -32.71 9.17
C GLN A 188 -13.35 -31.84 8.92
N HIS A 189 -13.38 -30.74 8.16
CA HIS A 189 -12.26 -29.79 8.07
C HIS A 189 -12.77 -28.38 7.71
N LYS A 190 -12.17 -27.33 8.30
CA LYS A 190 -12.43 -25.93 7.92
C LYS A 190 -11.92 -25.70 6.49
N GLN A 191 -12.81 -25.79 5.51
CA GLN A 191 -12.44 -25.56 4.11
C GLN A 191 -12.69 -24.08 3.79
N SER A 192 -11.67 -23.41 3.26
CA SER A 192 -11.72 -22.00 2.88
C SER A 192 -11.79 -21.91 1.36
N CYS A 193 -12.84 -21.27 0.86
CA CYS A 193 -13.03 -20.96 -0.56
C CYS A 193 -12.46 -19.56 -0.84
N LEU A 194 -11.63 -19.44 -1.89
CA LEU A 194 -11.19 -18.15 -2.41
C LEU A 194 -11.90 -17.87 -3.75
N PHE A 195 -12.50 -16.70 -3.85
CA PHE A 195 -13.12 -16.18 -5.05
C PHE A 195 -12.32 -14.96 -5.53
N MET A 196 -11.98 -14.95 -6.80
CA MET A 196 -11.44 -13.78 -7.48
C MET A 196 -12.46 -13.30 -8.49
N SER A 197 -12.63 -11.99 -8.61
CA SER A 197 -13.39 -11.46 -9.74
C SER A 197 -12.57 -11.76 -11.01
N PRO A 198 -13.15 -12.37 -12.06
CA PRO A 198 -12.44 -12.50 -13.31
C PRO A 198 -12.07 -11.09 -13.82
N PRO A 199 -10.88 -10.90 -14.43
CA PRO A 199 -10.58 -9.68 -15.14
C PRO A 199 -11.68 -9.48 -16.19
N ASN A 200 -12.29 -8.30 -16.25
CA ASN A 200 -13.37 -8.04 -17.19
C ASN A 200 -12.87 -8.26 -18.64
N GLU A 201 -13.24 -9.37 -19.28
CA GLU A 201 -12.92 -9.65 -20.69
C GLU A 201 -13.56 -8.67 -21.70
N LYS A 202 -14.37 -7.72 -21.24
CA LYS A 202 -15.05 -6.74 -22.11
C LYS A 202 -15.02 -5.33 -21.55
N THR A 203 -13.80 -4.84 -21.32
CA THR A 203 -13.40 -3.46 -21.59
C THR A 203 -11.91 -3.40 -21.34
N LYS A 204 -11.14 -2.91 -22.33
CA LYS A 204 -9.90 -2.18 -22.03
C LYS A 204 -10.28 -0.96 -21.19
N SER A 205 -10.73 -1.15 -19.94
CA SER A 205 -10.75 -0.07 -18.97
C SER A 205 -9.28 0.16 -18.70
N THR A 206 -8.75 1.26 -19.24
CA THR A 206 -7.46 1.82 -18.87
C THR A 206 -7.29 1.59 -17.38
N SER A 207 -6.40 0.68 -16.99
CA SER A 207 -6.10 0.38 -15.58
C SER A 207 -5.90 1.72 -14.89
N ALA A 208 -6.76 2.06 -13.94
CA ALA A 208 -6.77 3.39 -13.36
C ALA A 208 -5.50 3.55 -12.53
N THR A 209 -4.48 4.17 -13.11
CA THR A 209 -3.24 4.50 -12.42
C THR A 209 -3.32 5.92 -11.91
N VAL A 210 -2.78 6.15 -10.72
CA VAL A 210 -2.60 7.49 -10.16
C VAL A 210 -1.14 7.86 -10.22
N ALA A 211 -0.84 8.96 -10.91
CA ALA A 211 0.50 9.51 -11.00
C ALA A 211 0.82 10.41 -9.79
N TRP A 212 1.90 10.10 -9.09
CA TRP A 212 2.44 10.92 -8.00
C TRP A 212 3.70 11.64 -8.47
N LYS A 213 3.64 12.97 -8.55
CA LYS A 213 4.81 13.83 -8.75
C LYS A 213 5.51 14.10 -7.42
N ILE A 214 6.65 13.46 -7.21
CA ILE A 214 7.49 13.58 -6.01
C ILE A 214 8.59 14.60 -6.30
N PRO A 215 8.79 15.62 -5.45
CA PRO A 215 9.90 16.56 -5.63
C PRO A 215 11.24 15.85 -5.43
N ALA A 216 12.13 15.95 -6.41
CA ALA A 216 13.44 15.30 -6.42
C ALA A 216 14.61 16.30 -6.49
N GLY A 217 14.33 17.55 -6.88
CA GLY A 217 15.35 18.58 -7.08
C GLY A 217 15.91 18.58 -8.50
N MET A 218 16.27 19.77 -8.98
CA MET A 218 16.78 19.95 -10.35
C MET A 218 18.28 19.72 -10.42
N LYS A 219 18.72 18.87 -11.35
CA LYS A 219 20.15 18.60 -11.56
C LYS A 219 20.96 19.85 -11.89
N ALA A 220 20.37 20.81 -12.62
CA ALA A 220 21.02 22.07 -12.98
C ALA A 220 21.42 22.93 -11.77
N HIS A 221 20.67 22.83 -10.66
CA HIS A 221 20.95 23.61 -9.45
C HIS A 221 21.94 22.93 -8.50
N ALA A 222 22.21 21.63 -8.68
CA ALA A 222 22.96 20.82 -7.73
C ALA A 222 24.38 21.39 -7.46
N GLY A 223 25.11 21.79 -8.50
CA GLY A 223 26.45 22.36 -8.36
C GLY A 223 26.44 23.70 -7.61
N PHE A 224 25.53 24.60 -7.99
CA PHE A 224 25.39 25.92 -7.37
C PHE A 224 25.00 25.81 -5.88
N VAL A 225 23.99 24.99 -5.57
CA VAL A 225 23.57 24.73 -4.20
C VAL A 225 24.71 24.13 -3.39
N SER A 226 25.44 23.14 -3.94
CA SER A 226 26.58 22.53 -3.25
C SER A 226 27.67 23.55 -2.89
N VAL A 227 28.06 24.43 -3.81
CA VAL A 227 29.09 25.46 -3.55
C VAL A 227 28.63 26.44 -2.47
N ILE A 228 27.40 26.95 -2.56
CA ILE A 228 26.88 27.90 -1.56
C ILE A 228 26.75 27.23 -0.20
N THR A 229 26.19 26.02 -0.12
CA THR A 229 26.08 25.27 1.12
C THR A 229 27.45 25.03 1.74
N PHE A 230 28.46 24.68 0.95
CA PHE A 230 29.82 24.51 1.44
C PHE A 230 30.42 25.81 2.00
N VAL A 231 30.35 26.91 1.26
CA VAL A 231 30.91 28.21 1.70
C VAL A 231 30.19 28.72 2.96
N THR A 232 28.87 28.65 2.98
CA THR A 232 28.07 29.09 4.15
C THR A 232 28.33 28.21 5.38
N ALA A 233 28.42 26.89 5.21
CA ALA A 233 28.79 25.97 6.29
C ALA A 233 30.20 26.27 6.81
N LEU A 234 31.18 26.49 5.93
CA LEU A 234 32.56 26.82 6.31
C LEU A 234 32.66 28.15 7.07
N LEU A 235 31.97 29.19 6.59
CA LEU A 235 31.95 30.49 7.29
C LEU A 235 31.26 30.38 8.65
N SER A 236 30.21 29.57 8.73
CA SER A 236 29.49 29.33 9.99
C SER A 236 30.36 28.59 11.00
N THR A 237 31.07 27.53 10.58
CA THR A 237 31.99 26.80 11.46
C THR A 237 33.16 27.69 11.91
N LEU A 238 33.75 28.48 11.02
CA LEU A 238 34.80 29.45 11.39
C LEU A 238 34.29 30.50 12.38
N SER A 239 33.05 30.99 12.20
CA SER A 239 32.43 31.95 13.13
C SER A 239 32.22 31.35 14.51
N ILE A 240 31.77 30.08 14.58
CA ILE A 240 31.60 29.34 15.85
C ILE A 240 32.95 29.14 16.54
N VAL A 241 34.00 28.76 15.80
CA VAL A 241 35.35 28.56 16.35
C VAL A 241 35.93 29.89 16.84
N TYR A 242 35.79 30.96 16.06
CA TYR A 242 36.23 32.29 16.46
C TYR A 242 35.50 32.73 17.73
N ALA A 243 34.17 32.64 17.77
CA ALA A 243 33.39 32.99 18.95
C ALA A 243 33.81 32.17 20.18
N SER A 244 34.03 30.86 20.05
CA SER A 244 34.43 30.02 21.19
C SER A 244 35.83 30.36 21.72
N MET A 245 36.80 30.64 20.86
CA MET A 245 38.15 31.04 21.27
C MET A 245 38.16 32.39 22.00
N PHE A 246 37.44 33.40 21.48
CA PHE A 246 37.47 34.75 22.02
C PHE A 246 36.53 34.95 23.22
N TRP A 247 35.43 34.19 23.32
CA TRP A 247 34.51 34.25 24.47
C TRP A 247 34.96 33.36 25.64
N SER A 248 35.76 32.31 25.39
CA SER A 248 36.37 31.53 26.47
C SER A 248 37.50 32.30 27.20
N GLY A 249 38.02 33.36 26.60
CA GLY A 249 39.00 34.27 27.22
C GLY A 249 38.39 35.34 28.13
N THR A 250 37.06 35.52 28.13
CA THR A 250 36.36 36.60 28.88
C THR A 250 35.74 36.15 30.21
N LYS A 251 36.39 35.24 30.94
CA LYS A 251 36.14 34.90 32.35
C LYS A 251 37.52 34.76 33.03
N VAL A 252 37.98 35.52 34.02
CA VAL A 252 37.40 36.42 35.03
C VAL A 252 38.54 37.34 35.52
N SER A 253 38.42 38.66 35.41
CA SER A 253 39.07 39.59 36.37
C SER A 253 37.97 40.07 37.30
N LYS A 254 37.76 39.35 38.40
CA LYS A 254 36.96 39.81 39.52
C LYS A 254 37.89 40.67 40.39
N THR A 255 37.72 41.97 40.32
CA THR A 255 38.12 42.90 41.36
C THR A 255 37.20 42.77 42.56
#